data_AF-A0A352BCR9-F1
#
_entry.id   AF-A0A352BCR9-F1
#
_cell.length_a   1.000
_cell.length_b   1.000
_cell.length_c   1.000
_cell.angle_alpha   90.00
_cell.angle_beta   90.00
_cell.angle_gamma   90.00
#
_symmetry.space_group_name_H-M   'P 1'
#
loop_
_entity.id
_entity.type
_entity.pdbx_description
1 polymer ?
#
loop_
_entity_poly.entity_id
_entity_poly.type
_entity_poly.pdbx_seq_one_letter_code
_entity_poly.pdbx_strand_id
1 'polypeptide(L)'
;TTFIPCGAKLPIIALITAALFHGAWWVAPSAYFVGMASIIISGIMLKKTKPFEGEVAPFVMELPAYHWPTVSSILRSMWERGWSFIKKAGTIILISSIVIWAGSVFGWTDGKFGFNADLELADSILGKIGNGVKWIFAPLGFGDATATVATVMGLVAKEEVVGVFGVLDFQGLGSQLAGYSFLLFNLLCAPCFAAIGAIKREMNNAKWTWAAVGYQCAFAYSVSLIVYQVGCAFTGRLNVVGLIAAIALLAFICYMLFRKPRVKVQ
;
A
#
# COMPACT_ATOMS: atom_id res chain seq x y z
N THR A 1 2.08 0.25 12.10
CA THR A 1 3.12 -0.69 11.63
C THR A 1 3.15 -0.89 10.13
N THR A 2 2.15 -0.41 9.37
CA THR A 2 2.02 -0.58 7.91
C THR A 2 3.18 -0.06 7.08
N PHE A 3 3.86 0.99 7.53
CA PHE A 3 4.99 1.59 6.81
C PHE A 3 6.32 0.81 6.95
N ILE A 4 6.40 -0.18 7.84
CA ILE A 4 7.56 -1.08 7.93
C ILE A 4 7.39 -2.19 6.87
N PRO A 5 8.45 -2.55 6.12
CA PRO A 5 8.41 -3.71 5.24
C PRO A 5 8.10 -4.98 6.04
N CYS A 6 6.99 -5.64 5.74
CA CYS A 6 6.66 -6.97 6.26
C CYS A 6 7.27 -8.06 5.37
N GLY A 7 7.28 -9.32 5.83
CA GLY A 7 7.78 -10.45 5.04
C GLY A 7 7.16 -10.53 3.64
N ALA A 8 5.87 -10.23 3.51
CA ALA A 8 5.16 -10.21 2.22
C ALA A 8 5.56 -9.06 1.27
N LYS A 9 6.25 -8.02 1.76
CA LYS A 9 6.75 -6.91 0.93
C LYS A 9 8.17 -7.17 0.40
N LEU A 10 8.91 -8.09 0.99
CA LEU A 10 10.25 -8.46 0.51
C LEU A 10 10.24 -9.00 -0.93
N PRO A 11 9.30 -9.87 -1.33
CA PRO A 11 9.20 -10.33 -2.72
C PRO A 11 8.99 -9.19 -3.73
N ILE A 12 8.20 -8.18 -3.39
CA ILE A 12 7.95 -7.03 -4.27
C ILE A 12 9.24 -6.22 -4.46
N ILE A 13 9.96 -5.96 -3.37
CA ILE A 13 11.25 -5.25 -3.42
C ILE A 13 12.25 -6.06 -4.26
N ALA A 14 12.33 -7.38 -4.03
CA ALA A 14 13.22 -8.25 -4.78
C ALA A 14 12.88 -8.27 -6.28
N LEU A 15 11.60 -8.41 -6.63
CA LEU A 15 11.12 -8.45 -8.01
C LEU A 15 11.42 -7.14 -8.75
N ILE A 16 11.09 -5.98 -8.17
CA ILE A 16 11.37 -4.68 -8.79
C ILE A 16 12.87 -4.41 -8.90
N THR A 17 13.65 -4.82 -7.89
CA THR A 17 15.11 -4.66 -7.90
C THR A 17 15.76 -5.52 -9.00
N ALA A 18 15.30 -6.76 -9.16
CA ALA A 18 15.79 -7.67 -10.18
C ALA A 18 15.38 -7.24 -11.59
N ALA A 19 14.11 -6.90 -11.79
CA ALA A 19 13.55 -6.59 -13.11
C ALA A 19 13.98 -5.22 -13.65
N LEU A 20 13.99 -4.17 -12.82
CA LEU A 20 14.22 -2.80 -13.30
C LEU A 20 15.61 -2.25 -12.99
N PHE A 21 16.26 -2.73 -11.94
CA PHE A 21 17.54 -2.19 -11.46
C PHE A 21 18.70 -3.18 -11.56
N HIS A 22 18.55 -4.27 -12.32
CA HIS A 22 19.59 -5.30 -12.54
C HIS A 22 20.26 -5.80 -11.24
N GLY A 23 19.51 -5.93 -10.15
CA GLY A 23 20.05 -6.42 -8.88
C GLY A 23 20.79 -5.37 -8.03
N ALA A 24 20.53 -4.09 -8.27
CA ALA A 24 21.02 -2.98 -7.46
C ALA A 24 20.86 -3.18 -5.94
N TRP A 25 21.99 -3.28 -5.23
CA TRP A 25 22.00 -3.50 -3.78
C TRP A 25 21.39 -2.35 -2.97
N TRP A 26 21.32 -1.13 -3.52
CA TRP A 26 20.85 0.08 -2.81
C TRP A 26 19.32 0.20 -2.75
N VAL A 27 18.59 -0.51 -3.62
CA VAL A 27 17.12 -0.37 -3.72
C VAL A 27 16.45 -0.86 -2.44
N ALA A 28 16.84 -2.03 -1.93
CA ALA A 28 16.27 -2.58 -0.70
C ALA A 28 16.55 -1.69 0.53
N PRO A 29 17.79 -1.26 0.83
CA PRO A 29 18.07 -0.29 1.90
C PRO A 29 17.28 1.00 1.75
N SER A 30 17.19 1.57 0.54
CA SER A 30 16.47 2.83 0.30
C SER A 30 14.99 2.70 0.68
N ALA A 31 14.34 1.59 0.34
CA ALA A 31 12.94 1.32 0.68
C ALA A 31 12.73 1.27 2.20
N TYR A 32 13.67 0.68 2.94
CA TYR A 32 13.64 0.66 4.41
C TYR A 32 13.81 2.05 5.02
N PHE A 33 14.76 2.85 4.52
CA PHE A 33 14.96 4.22 4.99
C PHE A 33 13.77 5.12 4.71
N VAL A 34 13.16 5.00 3.52
CA VAL A 34 11.92 5.72 3.19
C VAL A 34 10.77 5.27 4.10
N GLY A 35 10.67 3.97 4.39
CA GLY A 35 9.72 3.44 5.39
C GLY A 35 9.92 4.06 6.77
N MET A 36 11.15 4.10 7.29
CA MET A 36 11.45 4.73 8.59
C MET A 36 11.15 6.23 8.59
N ALA A 37 11.56 6.96 7.56
CA ALA A 37 11.27 8.38 7.41
C ALA A 37 9.76 8.65 7.37
N SER A 38 9.00 7.82 6.65
CA SER A 38 7.54 7.93 6.56
C SER A 38 6.85 7.76 7.92
N ILE A 39 7.35 6.88 8.79
CA ILE A 39 6.82 6.67 10.14
C ILE A 39 7.05 7.91 11.00
N ILE A 40 8.25 8.49 10.94
CA ILE A 40 8.60 9.69 11.71
C ILE A 40 7.73 10.87 11.25
N ILE A 41 7.65 11.11 9.93
CA ILE A 41 6.86 12.20 9.35
C ILE A 41 5.38 12.02 9.70
N SER A 42 4.83 10.82 9.47
CA SER A 42 3.43 10.51 9.73
C SER A 42 3.09 10.57 11.22
N GLY A 43 4.00 10.13 12.10
CA GLY A 43 3.85 10.22 13.56
C GLY A 43 3.83 11.67 14.06
N ILE A 44 4.72 12.53 13.54
CA ILE A 44 4.73 13.97 13.86
C ILE A 44 3.45 14.64 13.36
N MET A 45 3.01 14.30 12.14
CA MET A 45 1.76 14.83 11.56
C MET A 45 0.54 14.43 12.40
N LEU A 46 0.37 13.14 12.71
CA LEU A 46 -0.77 12.63 13.45
C LEU A 46 -0.84 13.21 14.87
N LYS A 47 0.30 13.35 15.56
CA LYS A 47 0.39 13.97 16.90
C LYS A 47 -0.12 15.43 16.93
N LYS A 48 -0.06 16.15 15.80
CA LYS A 48 -0.50 17.54 15.69
C LYS A 48 -1.94 17.70 15.20
N THR A 49 -2.62 16.59 14.91
CA THR A 49 -4.00 16.58 14.43
C THR A 49 -4.96 16.40 15.62
N LYS A 50 -5.93 17.31 15.72
CA LYS A 50 -7.01 17.35 16.73
C LYS A 50 -7.66 16.01 17.14
N PRO A 51 -7.85 15.01 16.26
CA PRO A 51 -8.54 13.77 16.64
C PRO A 51 -7.72 12.82 17.52
N PHE A 52 -6.40 13.06 17.68
CA PHE A 52 -5.50 12.26 18.53
C PHE A 52 -5.00 13.01 19.77
N GLU A 53 -5.57 14.19 20.05
CA GLU A 53 -5.39 14.95 21.30
C GLU A 53 -6.27 14.31 22.39
N GLY A 54 -5.89 13.13 22.86
CA GLY A 54 -6.51 12.46 24.01
C GLY A 54 -5.58 12.51 25.21
N GLU A 55 -6.14 12.73 26.41
CA GLU A 55 -5.40 12.60 27.66
C GLU A 55 -4.76 11.21 27.71
N VAL A 56 -3.47 11.16 28.06
CA VAL A 56 -2.79 9.90 28.33
C VAL A 56 -3.57 9.22 29.45
N ALA A 57 -4.34 8.19 29.12
CA ALA A 57 -5.02 7.41 30.15
C ALA A 57 -3.92 6.94 31.12
N PRO A 58 -3.98 7.31 32.40
CA PRO A 58 -3.01 6.88 33.38
C PRO A 58 -3.23 5.39 33.58
N PHE A 59 -2.60 4.59 32.72
CA PHE A 59 -2.50 3.17 32.93
C PHE A 59 -1.51 2.98 34.08
N VAL A 60 -2.07 2.93 35.28
CA VAL A 60 -1.42 2.25 36.41
C VAL A 60 -1.34 0.80 35.98
N MET A 61 -0.24 0.48 35.31
CA MET A 61 0.06 -0.86 34.83
C MET A 61 0.55 -1.64 36.02
N GLU A 62 -0.37 -2.07 36.87
CA GLU A 62 -0.07 -3.04 37.92
C GLU A 62 0.26 -4.33 37.20
N LEU A 63 1.55 -4.63 37.04
CA LEU A 63 1.97 -5.87 36.43
C LEU A 63 1.50 -6.99 37.37
N PRO A 64 0.52 -7.83 37.00
CA PRO A 64 0.17 -8.98 37.82
C PRO A 64 1.39 -9.89 37.91
N ALA A 65 1.50 -10.66 38.99
CA ALA A 65 2.58 -11.63 39.15
C ALA A 65 2.68 -12.51 37.88
N TYR A 66 3.87 -12.52 37.28
CA TYR A 66 4.13 -13.29 36.06
C TYR A 66 4.03 -14.78 36.37
N HIS A 67 2.95 -15.40 35.91
CA HIS A 67 2.77 -16.85 36.04
C HIS A 67 3.45 -17.52 34.86
N TRP A 68 4.28 -18.53 35.12
CA TRP A 68 4.93 -19.32 34.09
C TRP A 68 3.87 -19.99 33.20
N PRO A 69 3.82 -19.67 31.90
CA PRO A 69 2.76 -20.17 31.06
C PRO A 69 3.01 -21.65 30.72
N THR A 70 1.98 -22.48 30.89
CA THR A 70 2.05 -23.90 30.52
C THR A 70 2.15 -24.01 28.99
N VAL A 71 3.19 -24.69 28.48
CA VAL A 71 3.43 -24.81 27.02
C VAL A 71 2.22 -25.33 26.26
N SER A 72 1.47 -26.27 26.86
CA SER A 72 0.24 -26.83 26.27
C SER A 72 -0.88 -25.78 26.08
N SER A 73 -1.07 -24.88 27.05
CA SER A 73 -2.11 -23.84 26.94
C SER A 73 -1.71 -22.76 25.93
N ILE A 74 -0.41 -22.42 25.86
CA ILE A 74 0.13 -21.53 24.83
C ILE A 74 -0.10 -22.12 23.44
N LEU A 75 0.32 -23.37 23.21
CA LEU A 75 0.18 -24.03 21.91
C LEU A 75 -1.28 -24.16 21.49
N ARG A 76 -2.17 -24.53 22.41
CA ARG A 76 -3.60 -24.62 22.13
C ARG A 76 -4.20 -23.26 21.80
N SER A 77 -3.85 -22.21 22.54
CA SER A 77 -4.31 -20.84 22.26
C SER A 77 -3.76 -20.30 20.94
N MET A 78 -2.48 -20.57 20.64
CA MET A 78 -1.87 -20.24 19.35
C MET A 78 -2.55 -20.98 18.20
N TRP A 79 -2.87 -22.27 18.38
CA TRP A 79 -3.56 -23.08 17.38
C TRP A 79 -4.99 -22.59 17.11
N GLU A 80 -5.77 -22.31 18.15
CA GLU A 80 -7.14 -21.79 18.00
C GLU A 80 -7.16 -20.41 17.33
N ARG A 81 -6.23 -19.51 17.71
CA ARG A 81 -6.08 -18.19 17.08
C ARG A 81 -5.60 -18.31 15.64
N GLY A 82 -4.64 -19.20 15.37
CA GLY A 82 -4.10 -19.48 14.04
C GLY A 82 -5.16 -20.05 13.09
N TRP A 83 -5.95 -21.01 13.56
CA TRP A 83 -7.04 -21.60 12.78
C TRP A 83 -8.16 -20.60 12.49
N SER A 84 -8.47 -19.72 13.46
CA SER A 84 -9.41 -18.61 13.25
C SER A 84 -8.90 -17.63 12.19
N PHE A 85 -7.59 -17.36 12.17
CA PHE A 85 -6.96 -16.50 11.17
C PHE A 85 -7.01 -17.14 9.78
N ILE A 86 -6.62 -18.42 9.65
CA ILE A 86 -6.64 -19.14 8.36
C ILE A 86 -8.06 -19.15 7.77
N LYS A 87 -9.08 -19.48 8.56
CA LYS A 87 -10.48 -19.48 8.07
C LYS A 87 -10.93 -18.11 7.58
N LYS A 88 -10.65 -17.04 8.34
CA LYS A 88 -11.12 -15.69 7.98
C LYS A 88 -10.32 -15.06 6.85
N ALA A 89 -8.99 -15.09 6.94
CA ALA A 89 -8.11 -14.53 5.92
C ALA A 89 -8.18 -15.34 4.63
N GLY A 90 -8.16 -16.68 4.72
CA GLY A 90 -8.24 -17.57 3.57
C GLY A 90 -9.54 -17.43 2.78
N THR A 91 -10.68 -17.27 3.45
CA THR A 91 -11.97 -17.04 2.75
C THR A 91 -11.95 -15.73 1.95
N ILE A 92 -11.37 -14.66 2.51
CA ILE A 92 -11.28 -13.36 1.83
C ILE A 92 -10.33 -13.45 0.63
N ILE A 93 -9.15 -14.06 0.81
CA ILE A 93 -8.15 -14.21 -0.26
C ILE A 93 -8.71 -15.07 -1.38
N LEU A 94 -9.30 -16.23 -1.08
CA LEU A 94 -9.85 -17.15 -2.08
C LEU A 94 -10.96 -16.49 -2.91
N ILE A 95 -11.90 -15.79 -2.25
CA ILE A 95 -12.95 -15.05 -2.97
C ILE A 95 -12.31 -13.98 -3.86
N SER A 96 -11.33 -13.24 -3.35
CA SER A 96 -10.65 -12.22 -4.16
C SER A 96 -9.93 -12.82 -5.36
N SER A 97 -9.17 -13.91 -5.21
CA SER A 97 -8.47 -14.58 -6.32
C SER A 97 -9.44 -15.11 -7.38
N ILE A 98 -10.60 -15.65 -6.97
CA ILE A 98 -11.65 -16.08 -7.92
C ILE A 98 -12.21 -14.89 -8.69
N VAL A 99 -12.52 -13.77 -8.03
CA VAL A 99 -13.04 -12.56 -8.68
C VAL A 99 -12.02 -12.00 -9.68
N ILE A 100 -10.73 -12.04 -9.32
CA ILE A 100 -9.65 -11.56 -10.17
C ILE A 100 -9.50 -12.45 -11.40
N TRP A 101 -9.43 -13.77 -11.19
CA TRP A 101 -9.38 -14.75 -12.28
C TRP A 101 -10.58 -14.63 -13.21
N ALA A 102 -11.78 -14.47 -12.65
CA ALA A 102 -12.96 -14.22 -13.45
C ALA A 102 -12.83 -12.91 -14.24
N GLY A 103 -12.44 -11.81 -13.60
CA GLY A 103 -12.29 -10.52 -14.27
C GLY A 103 -11.14 -10.44 -15.30
N SER A 104 -10.14 -11.34 -15.23
CA SER A 104 -9.10 -11.46 -16.24
C SER A 104 -9.55 -12.28 -17.45
N VAL A 105 -10.38 -13.32 -17.24
CA VAL A 105 -10.82 -14.23 -18.31
C VAL A 105 -12.11 -13.77 -19.00
N PHE A 106 -12.93 -12.96 -18.32
CA PHE A 106 -14.10 -12.34 -18.92
C PHE A 106 -13.74 -11.01 -19.60
N GLY A 107 -13.96 -10.93 -20.91
CA GLY A 107 -13.65 -9.74 -21.71
C GLY A 107 -14.59 -9.55 -22.89
N TRP A 108 -14.45 -8.40 -23.55
CA TRP A 108 -15.17 -8.09 -24.78
C TRP A 108 -14.25 -8.30 -25.97
N THR A 109 -14.49 -9.34 -26.75
CA THR A 109 -13.86 -9.53 -28.06
C THR A 109 -14.90 -9.25 -29.14
N ASP A 110 -14.64 -8.30 -30.05
CA ASP A 110 -15.52 -8.00 -31.20
C ASP A 110 -17.01 -7.83 -30.85
N GLY A 111 -17.30 -7.06 -29.79
CA GLY A 111 -18.68 -6.71 -29.41
C GLY A 111 -19.50 -7.84 -28.77
N LYS A 112 -18.92 -9.01 -28.49
CA LYS A 112 -19.55 -10.10 -27.74
C LYS A 112 -18.84 -10.30 -26.40
N PHE A 113 -19.62 -10.45 -25.33
CA PHE A 113 -19.10 -10.87 -24.04
C PHE A 113 -18.76 -12.36 -24.12
N GLY A 114 -17.47 -12.69 -24.04
CA GLY A 114 -16.96 -14.04 -24.23
C GLY A 114 -16.08 -14.50 -23.07
N PHE A 115 -15.90 -15.81 -22.97
CA PHE A 115 -14.90 -16.44 -22.13
C PHE A 115 -13.72 -16.82 -23.04
N ASN A 116 -12.60 -16.13 -22.92
CA ASN A 116 -11.37 -16.49 -23.63
C ASN A 116 -10.22 -16.50 -22.62
N ALA A 117 -9.50 -17.63 -22.54
CA ALA A 117 -8.40 -17.80 -21.60
C ALA A 117 -7.17 -16.93 -21.93
N ASP A 118 -7.01 -16.55 -23.21
CA ASP A 118 -5.87 -15.79 -23.75
C ASP A 118 -6.29 -14.39 -24.26
N LEU A 119 -7.16 -13.70 -23.52
CA LEU A 119 -7.58 -12.33 -23.82
C LEU A 119 -6.45 -11.33 -23.50
N GLU A 120 -6.13 -10.43 -24.44
CA GLU A 120 -5.28 -9.29 -24.14
C GLU A 120 -5.92 -8.45 -23.02
N LEU A 121 -5.13 -8.11 -22.00
CA LEU A 121 -5.65 -7.46 -20.81
C LEU A 121 -6.35 -6.14 -21.10
N ALA A 122 -6.00 -5.44 -22.18
CA ALA A 122 -6.65 -4.21 -22.61
C ALA A 122 -8.17 -4.38 -22.80
N ASP A 123 -8.62 -5.56 -23.23
CA ASP A 123 -10.03 -5.88 -23.52
C ASP A 123 -10.74 -6.66 -22.40
N SER A 124 -9.98 -7.13 -21.40
CA SER A 124 -10.53 -7.75 -20.19
C SER A 124 -11.32 -6.73 -19.34
N ILE A 125 -12.27 -7.21 -18.54
CA ILE A 125 -12.97 -6.38 -17.54
C ILE A 125 -11.94 -5.65 -16.64
N LEU A 126 -10.88 -6.36 -16.26
CA LEU A 126 -9.79 -5.80 -15.46
C LEU A 126 -9.08 -4.64 -16.18
N GLY A 127 -8.84 -4.74 -17.49
CA GLY A 127 -8.25 -3.68 -18.30
C GLY A 127 -9.13 -2.45 -18.45
N LYS A 128 -10.46 -2.63 -18.55
CA LYS A 128 -11.40 -1.50 -18.57
C LYS A 128 -11.46 -0.78 -17.23
N ILE A 129 -11.46 -1.52 -16.12
CA ILE A 129 -11.35 -0.95 -14.77
C ILE A 129 -10.00 -0.23 -14.61
N GLY A 130 -8.91 -0.85 -15.07
CA GLY A 130 -7.58 -0.25 -15.10
C GLY A 130 -7.54 1.05 -15.91
N ASN A 131 -8.15 1.08 -17.09
CA ASN A 131 -8.27 2.26 -17.94
C ASN A 131 -9.13 3.37 -17.31
N GLY A 132 -10.13 3.03 -16.50
CA GLY A 132 -10.93 4.00 -15.76
C GLY A 132 -10.15 4.63 -14.59
N VAL A 133 -9.30 3.85 -13.93
CA VAL A 133 -8.53 4.30 -12.75
C VAL A 133 -7.18 4.90 -13.16
N LYS A 134 -6.67 4.67 -14.38
CA LYS A 134 -5.35 5.13 -14.84
C LYS A 134 -5.12 6.63 -14.65
N TRP A 135 -6.18 7.45 -14.70
CA TRP A 135 -6.07 8.90 -14.55
C TRP A 135 -5.49 9.30 -13.18
N ILE A 136 -5.75 8.54 -12.12
CA ILE A 136 -5.18 8.82 -10.80
C ILE A 136 -3.70 8.42 -10.72
N PHE A 137 -3.27 7.43 -11.49
CA PHE A 137 -1.89 6.92 -11.47
C PHE A 137 -1.00 7.50 -12.58
N ALA A 138 -1.60 8.17 -13.57
CA ALA A 138 -0.90 8.93 -14.61
C ALA A 138 0.12 9.94 -14.05
N PRO A 139 -0.19 10.76 -13.03
CA PRO A 139 0.80 11.66 -12.44
C PRO A 139 1.92 10.94 -11.69
N LEU A 140 1.74 9.67 -11.27
CA LEU A 140 2.75 8.91 -10.54
C LEU A 140 3.73 8.16 -11.46
N GLY A 141 3.51 8.21 -12.78
CA GLY A 141 4.40 7.62 -13.79
C GLY A 141 4.05 6.23 -14.27
N PHE A 142 3.05 5.59 -13.67
CA PHE A 142 2.59 4.24 -14.01
C PHE A 142 1.13 4.24 -14.50
N GLY A 143 0.79 5.19 -15.36
CA GLY A 143 -0.55 5.39 -15.94
C GLY A 143 -0.99 4.32 -16.95
N ASP A 144 -0.44 3.11 -16.86
CA ASP A 144 -0.86 1.97 -17.64
C ASP A 144 -1.93 1.14 -16.90
N ALA A 145 -2.80 0.46 -17.67
CA ALA A 145 -3.84 -0.39 -17.12
C ALA A 145 -3.24 -1.52 -16.26
N THR A 146 -2.09 -2.07 -16.66
CA THR A 146 -1.38 -3.14 -15.97
C THR A 146 -0.92 -2.74 -14.58
N ALA A 147 -0.21 -1.62 -14.46
CA ALA A 147 0.29 -1.14 -13.18
C ALA A 147 -0.83 -0.65 -12.25
N THR A 148 -1.91 -0.12 -12.83
CA THR A 148 -3.12 0.25 -12.09
C THR A 148 -3.79 -0.99 -11.49
N VAL A 149 -3.99 -2.04 -12.30
CA VAL A 149 -4.54 -3.33 -11.83
C VAL A 149 -3.63 -3.93 -10.76
N ALA A 150 -2.32 -4.01 -11.00
CA ALA A 150 -1.34 -4.53 -10.03
C ALA A 150 -1.41 -3.79 -8.69
N THR A 151 -1.60 -2.47 -8.70
CA THR A 151 -1.75 -1.66 -7.49
C THR A 151 -3.05 -1.98 -6.74
N VAL A 152 -4.16 -2.16 -7.45
CA VAL A 152 -5.44 -2.55 -6.85
C VAL A 152 -5.35 -3.96 -6.26
N MET A 153 -4.69 -4.89 -6.95
CA MET A 153 -4.45 -6.25 -6.45
C MET A 153 -3.54 -6.25 -5.22
N GLY A 154 -2.51 -5.40 -5.22
CA GLY A 154 -1.62 -5.20 -4.09
C GLY A 154 -2.29 -4.64 -2.83
N LEU A 155 -3.49 -4.05 -2.93
CA LEU A 155 -4.30 -3.68 -1.76
C LEU A 155 -4.99 -4.89 -1.12
N VAL A 156 -5.31 -5.91 -1.92
CA VAL A 156 -5.96 -7.13 -1.45
C VAL A 156 -4.95 -7.99 -0.68
N ALA A 157 -3.87 -8.35 -1.36
CA ALA A 157 -2.76 -9.14 -0.86
C ALA A 157 -1.47 -8.63 -1.50
N LYS A 158 -0.45 -8.40 -0.69
CA LYS A 158 0.77 -7.71 -1.15
C LYS A 158 1.59 -8.60 -2.07
N GLU A 159 1.63 -9.90 -1.78
CA GLU A 159 2.27 -10.92 -2.61
C GLU A 159 1.64 -11.09 -4.00
N GLU A 160 0.35 -10.79 -4.18
CA GLU A 160 -0.33 -10.93 -5.47
C GLU A 160 0.24 -10.01 -6.54
N VAL A 161 0.87 -8.89 -6.14
CA VAL A 161 1.58 -8.01 -7.08
C VAL A 161 2.64 -8.79 -7.87
N VAL A 162 3.32 -9.73 -7.22
CA VAL A 162 4.32 -10.60 -7.85
C VAL A 162 3.67 -11.56 -8.83
N GLY A 163 2.50 -12.11 -8.49
CA GLY A 163 1.71 -12.96 -9.39
C GLY A 163 1.23 -12.20 -10.62
N VAL A 164 0.76 -10.97 -10.43
CA VAL A 164 0.30 -10.09 -11.51
C VAL A 164 1.45 -9.74 -12.45
N PHE A 165 2.64 -9.35 -11.97
CA PHE A 165 3.80 -9.12 -12.85
C PHE A 165 4.46 -10.40 -13.39
N GLY A 166 4.16 -11.56 -12.81
CA GLY A 166 4.59 -12.84 -13.36
C GLY A 166 3.81 -13.23 -14.62
N VAL A 167 2.55 -12.78 -14.72
CA VAL A 167 1.68 -13.02 -15.88
C VAL A 167 1.68 -11.82 -16.83
N LEU A 168 1.76 -10.60 -16.29
CA LEU A 168 1.73 -9.35 -17.03
C LEU A 168 3.13 -8.78 -17.10
N ASP A 169 3.64 -8.61 -18.32
CA ASP A 169 4.99 -8.10 -18.54
C ASP A 169 5.20 -6.71 -17.87
N PHE A 170 6.46 -6.40 -17.54
CA PHE A 170 6.87 -5.14 -16.92
C PHE A 170 6.70 -3.92 -17.83
N GLN A 171 6.22 -4.13 -19.06
CA GLN A 171 6.02 -3.12 -20.08
C GLN A 171 5.14 -1.93 -19.62
N GLY A 172 4.21 -2.17 -18.67
CA GLY A 172 3.41 -1.12 -18.04
C GLY A 172 4.18 -0.14 -17.14
N LEU A 173 5.42 -0.48 -16.74
CA LEU A 173 6.32 0.36 -15.94
C LEU A 173 7.30 1.06 -16.89
N GLY A 174 6.83 2.10 -17.58
CA GLY A 174 7.56 2.74 -18.69
C GLY A 174 8.95 3.32 -18.39
N SER A 175 9.38 3.40 -17.13
CA SER A 175 10.76 3.80 -16.75
C SER A 175 11.16 3.24 -15.37
N GLN A 176 12.47 3.14 -15.11
CA GLN A 176 13.01 2.76 -13.79
C GLN A 176 12.46 3.66 -12.66
N LEU A 177 12.28 4.95 -12.96
CA LEU A 177 11.72 5.91 -12.01
C LEU A 177 10.23 5.65 -11.72
N ALA A 178 9.44 5.32 -12.75
CA ALA A 178 8.06 4.90 -12.58
C ALA A 178 7.96 3.62 -11.74
N GLY A 179 8.90 2.67 -11.93
CA GLY A 179 8.96 1.47 -11.11
C GLY A 179 9.34 1.72 -9.66
N TYR A 180 10.23 2.66 -9.39
CA TYR A 180 10.53 3.07 -8.02
C TYR A 180 9.33 3.76 -7.36
N SER A 181 8.64 4.63 -8.08
CA SER A 181 7.39 5.25 -7.64
C SER A 181 6.31 4.21 -7.31
N PHE A 182 6.11 3.22 -8.18
CA PHE A 182 5.20 2.10 -7.97
C PHE A 182 5.57 1.27 -6.73
N LEU A 183 6.86 0.99 -6.53
CA LEU A 183 7.37 0.30 -5.35
C LEU A 183 7.05 1.08 -4.08
N LEU A 184 7.33 2.38 -4.04
CA LEU A 184 7.06 3.23 -2.88
C LEU A 184 5.57 3.32 -2.57
N PHE A 185 4.72 3.46 -3.60
CA PHE A 185 3.27 3.46 -3.42
C PHE A 185 2.80 2.15 -2.79
N ASN A 186 3.18 1.00 -3.35
CA ASN A 186 2.77 -0.31 -2.84
C ASN A 186 3.36 -0.63 -1.45
N LEU A 187 4.54 -0.08 -1.14
CA LEU A 187 5.18 -0.19 0.16
C LEU A 187 4.44 0.62 1.24
N LEU A 188 3.99 1.83 0.92
CA LEU A 188 3.42 2.77 1.90
C LEU A 188 1.89 2.75 1.97
N CYS A 189 1.20 2.23 0.96
CA CYS A 189 -0.27 2.27 0.93
C CYS A 189 -0.91 1.39 2.01
N ALA A 190 -2.25 1.42 2.04
CA ALA A 190 -3.05 0.72 3.03
C ALA A 190 -2.65 -0.76 3.26
N PRO A 191 -2.86 -1.26 4.50
CA PRO A 191 -2.66 -2.67 4.83
C PRO A 191 -3.53 -3.56 3.96
N CYS A 192 -3.13 -4.82 3.81
CA CYS A 192 -3.97 -5.84 3.19
C CYS A 192 -5.30 -6.01 3.94
N PHE A 193 -6.32 -6.56 3.30
CA PHE A 193 -7.66 -6.71 3.89
C PHE A 193 -7.67 -7.45 5.23
N ALA A 194 -6.76 -8.41 5.42
CA ALA A 194 -6.63 -9.11 6.70
C ALA A 194 -6.28 -8.16 7.85
N ALA A 195 -5.34 -7.23 7.61
CA ALA A 195 -4.94 -6.24 8.59
C ALA A 195 -6.01 -5.13 8.76
N ILE A 196 -6.71 -4.73 7.71
CA ILE A 196 -7.87 -3.83 7.82
C ILE A 196 -8.98 -4.46 8.68
N GLY A 197 -9.24 -5.76 8.49
CA GLY A 197 -10.21 -6.52 9.28
C GLY A 197 -9.85 -6.58 10.76
N ALA A 198 -8.55 -6.74 11.08
CA ALA A 198 -8.07 -6.65 12.45
C ALA A 198 -8.26 -5.25 13.04
N ILE A 199 -7.86 -4.18 12.32
CA ILE A 199 -8.03 -2.79 12.76
C ILE A 199 -9.51 -2.48 13.04
N LYS A 200 -10.42 -2.93 12.18
CA LYS A 200 -11.86 -2.74 12.38
C LYS A 200 -12.35 -3.37 13.68
N ARG A 201 -11.80 -4.53 14.04
CA ARG A 201 -12.19 -5.28 15.24
C ARG A 201 -11.61 -4.66 16.52
N GLU A 202 -10.40 -4.11 16.45
CA GLU A 202 -9.74 -3.39 17.56
C GLU A 202 -10.36 -2.00 17.81
N MET A 203 -10.65 -1.24 16.76
CA MET A 203 -11.18 0.12 16.90
C MET A 203 -12.70 0.18 17.14
N ASN A 204 -13.43 -0.91 16.90
CA ASN A 204 -14.89 -1.03 17.02
C ASN A 204 -15.68 0.11 16.34
N ASN A 205 -15.08 0.80 15.36
CA ASN A 205 -15.70 1.89 14.62
C ASN A 205 -15.19 1.92 13.17
N ALA A 206 -16.12 1.68 12.24
CA ALA A 206 -15.82 1.62 10.82
C ALA A 206 -15.38 2.98 10.25
N LYS A 207 -15.90 4.10 10.76
CA LYS A 207 -15.55 5.44 10.26
C LYS A 207 -14.08 5.75 10.50
N TRP A 208 -13.57 5.41 11.67
CA TRP A 208 -12.16 5.60 12.01
C TRP A 208 -11.23 4.65 11.26
N THR A 209 -11.68 3.43 11.00
CA THR A 209 -10.91 2.47 10.18
C THR A 209 -10.72 3.00 8.77
N TRP A 210 -11.80 3.49 8.13
CA TRP A 210 -11.73 4.08 6.79
C TRP A 210 -10.96 5.40 6.76
N ALA A 211 -11.05 6.22 7.81
CA ALA A 211 -10.23 7.42 7.93
C ALA A 211 -8.73 7.10 8.00
N ALA A 212 -8.34 6.05 8.76
CA ALA A 212 -6.96 5.60 8.86
C ALA A 212 -6.44 5.05 7.52
N VAL A 213 -7.25 4.25 6.82
CA VAL A 213 -6.93 3.72 5.49
C VAL A 213 -6.79 4.85 4.47
N GLY A 214 -7.73 5.79 4.45
CA GLY A 214 -7.71 6.95 3.57
C GLY A 214 -6.47 7.82 3.79
N TYR A 215 -6.11 8.08 5.05
CA TYR A 215 -4.90 8.82 5.40
C TYR A 215 -3.63 8.11 4.90
N GLN A 216 -3.53 6.79 5.08
CA GLN A 216 -2.37 6.02 4.61
C GLN A 216 -2.24 6.02 3.09
N CYS A 217 -3.34 5.84 2.36
CA CYS A 217 -3.34 5.90 0.90
C CYS A 217 -2.98 7.31 0.39
N ALA A 218 -3.54 8.36 0.99
CA ALA A 218 -3.22 9.73 0.63
C ALA A 218 -1.75 10.08 0.89
N PHE A 219 -1.21 9.62 2.02
CA PHE A 219 0.19 9.79 2.36
C PHE A 219 1.12 9.04 1.38
N ALA A 220 0.82 7.77 1.10
CA ALA A 220 1.56 6.96 0.15
C ALA A 220 1.56 7.57 -1.27
N TYR A 221 0.39 8.05 -1.71
CA TYR A 221 0.23 8.75 -2.97
C TYR A 221 1.09 10.02 -3.03
N SER A 222 1.07 10.82 -1.96
CA SER A 222 1.84 12.07 -1.88
C SER A 222 3.34 11.81 -1.95
N VAL A 223 3.85 10.83 -1.20
CA VAL A 223 5.28 10.47 -1.22
C VAL A 223 5.71 9.94 -2.58
N SER A 224 4.91 9.05 -3.17
CA SER A 224 5.17 8.47 -4.50
C SER A 224 5.21 9.54 -5.59
N LEU A 225 4.26 10.49 -5.57
CA LEU A 225 4.23 11.63 -6.49
C LEU A 225 5.46 12.53 -6.29
N ILE A 226 5.81 12.89 -5.06
CA ILE A 226 7.00 13.70 -4.79
C ILE A 226 8.25 13.05 -5.39
N VAL A 227 8.45 11.75 -5.18
CA VAL A 227 9.63 11.04 -5.68
C VAL A 227 9.65 10.95 -7.20
N TYR A 228 8.51 10.65 -7.84
CA TYR A 228 8.43 10.57 -9.30
C TYR A 228 8.69 11.93 -9.96
N GLN A 229 8.08 13.01 -9.47
CA GLN A 229 8.23 14.34 -10.05
C GLN A 229 9.62 14.93 -9.84
N VAL A 230 10.22 14.73 -8.66
CA VAL A 230 11.60 15.13 -8.40
C VAL A 230 12.54 14.37 -9.32
N GLY A 231 12.37 13.06 -9.49
CA GLY A 231 13.18 12.28 -10.42
C GLY A 231 13.00 12.71 -11.88
N CYS A 232 11.79 13.09 -12.30
CA CYS A 232 11.52 13.65 -13.63
C CYS A 232 12.20 15.00 -13.85
N ALA A 233 12.30 15.84 -12.80
CA ALA A 233 13.03 17.10 -12.85
C ALA A 233 14.54 16.88 -13.06
N PHE A 234 15.13 15.88 -12.39
CA PHE A 234 16.54 15.52 -12.56
C PHE A 234 16.85 14.86 -13.92
N THR A 235 15.89 14.17 -14.52
CA THR A 235 16.06 13.48 -15.83
C THR A 235 15.66 14.35 -17.03
N GLY A 236 15.33 15.63 -16.83
CA GLY A 236 15.03 16.59 -17.91
C GLY A 236 13.64 16.44 -18.55
N ARG A 237 12.79 15.55 -18.03
CA ARG A 237 11.44 15.28 -18.54
C ARG A 237 10.42 16.03 -17.69
N LEU A 238 10.38 17.36 -17.86
CA LEU A 238 9.59 18.25 -17.01
C LEU A 238 8.09 18.19 -17.32
N ASN A 239 7.31 17.63 -16.39
CA ASN A 239 5.86 17.83 -16.35
C ASN A 239 5.56 18.94 -15.33
N VAL A 240 5.39 20.18 -15.82
CA VAL A 240 5.27 21.40 -15.00
C VAL A 240 4.10 21.32 -14.02
N VAL A 241 2.97 20.76 -14.44
CA VAL A 241 1.76 20.60 -13.61
C VAL A 241 2.00 19.60 -12.47
N GLY A 242 2.67 18.49 -12.77
CA GLY A 242 3.05 17.49 -11.77
C GLY A 242 4.04 18.07 -10.75
N LEU A 243 5.04 18.81 -11.21
CA LEU A 243 6.05 19.43 -10.34
C LEU A 243 5.43 20.45 -9.37
N ILE A 244 4.49 21.28 -9.85
CA ILE A 244 3.77 22.24 -9.00
C ILE A 244 2.93 21.50 -7.94
N ALA A 245 2.23 20.43 -8.33
CA ALA A 245 1.47 19.61 -7.39
C ALA A 245 2.38 18.92 -6.36
N ALA A 246 3.55 18.42 -6.78
CA ALA A 246 4.54 17.83 -5.90
C ALA A 246 5.09 18.86 -4.89
N ILE A 247 5.45 20.07 -5.35
CA ILE A 247 5.95 21.14 -4.50
C ILE A 247 4.86 21.64 -3.54
N ALA A 248 3.61 21.74 -3.99
CA ALA A 248 2.48 22.11 -3.14
C ALA A 248 2.19 21.07 -2.07
N LEU A 249 2.24 19.77 -2.42
CA LEU A 249 2.08 18.67 -1.45
C LEU A 249 3.24 18.61 -0.46
N LEU A 250 4.47 18.81 -0.94
CA LEU A 250 5.66 18.85 -0.09
C LEU A 250 5.59 20.07 0.85
N ALA A 251 5.20 21.24 0.35
CA ALA A 251 4.95 22.42 1.16
C ALA A 251 3.81 22.21 2.18
N PHE A 252 2.75 21.48 1.82
CA PHE A 252 1.67 21.12 2.73
C PHE A 252 2.13 20.16 3.84
N ILE A 253 2.91 19.14 3.49
CA ILE A 253 3.51 18.20 4.45
C ILE A 253 4.46 18.95 5.37
N CYS A 254 5.35 19.80 4.83
CA CYS A 254 6.25 20.64 5.62
C CYS A 254 5.47 21.63 6.51
N TYR A 255 4.42 22.26 6.00
CA TYR A 255 3.56 23.14 6.78
C TYR A 255 2.90 22.38 7.93
N MET A 256 2.33 21.19 7.70
CA MET A 256 1.80 20.35 8.78
C MET A 256 2.88 19.92 9.78
N LEU A 257 4.10 19.66 9.31
CA LEU A 257 5.24 19.27 10.14
C LEU A 257 5.73 20.44 11.01
N PHE A 258 5.80 21.67 10.49
CA PHE A 258 6.27 22.85 11.21
C PHE A 258 5.17 23.62 11.95
N ARG A 259 3.89 23.36 11.67
CA ARG A 259 2.77 23.98 12.38
C ARG A 259 2.90 23.73 13.89
N LYS A 260 2.90 24.78 14.70
CA LYS A 260 2.99 24.65 16.17
C LYS A 260 1.80 23.83 16.69
N PRO A 261 2.00 22.88 17.63
CA PRO A 261 0.90 22.19 18.30
C PRO A 261 0.00 23.23 18.99
N ARG A 262 -1.33 23.06 18.90
CA ARG A 262 -2.28 24.08 19.32
C ARG A 262 -2.58 24.10 20.82
N VAL A 263 -1.95 23.26 21.64
CA VAL A 263 -2.28 23.14 23.07
C VAL A 263 -1.06 23.42 23.97
N LYS A 264 -1.27 24.33 24.92
CA LYS A 264 -0.42 24.57 26.11
C LYS A 264 -0.40 23.30 26.94
N VAL A 265 0.79 22.84 27.28
CA VAL A 265 0.98 21.89 28.39
C VAL A 265 0.40 22.56 29.64
N GLN A 266 -0.72 22.04 30.14
CA GLN A 266 -1.16 22.22 31.52
C GLN A 266 -1.06 20.85 32.20
#